data_AF-A0AAD5LNH7-F1
#
_entry.id   AF-A0AAD5LNH7-F1
#
_cell.length_a   1.000
_cell.length_b   1.000
_cell.length_c   1.000
_cell.angle_alpha   90.00
_cell.angle_beta   90.00
_cell.angle_gamma   90.00
#
_symmetry.space_group_name_H-M   'P 1'
#
loop_
_entity.id
_entity.type
_entity.pdbx_description
1 polymer ?
#
loop_
_entity_poly.entity_id
_entity_poly.type
_entity_poly.pdbx_seq_one_letter_code
_entity_poly.pdbx_strand_id
1 'polypeptide(L)'
;MFARQTARALRNTQTRSISGLVEKPSTVTESQKLFLTSHKPTYLKRDSDKVLFFGLLGGLAFGAVQWIRGEINMSTGTGKKE
;
A
#
# COMPACT_ATOMS: atom_id res chain seq x y z
N MET A 1 -27.41 11.63 -27.74
CA MET A 1 -26.18 12.44 -27.51
C MET A 1 -26.08 13.06 -26.11
N PHE A 2 -27.17 13.19 -25.33
CA PHE A 2 -27.18 13.84 -24.01
C PHE A 2 -26.36 13.13 -22.91
N ALA A 3 -26.24 11.80 -22.95
CA ALA A 3 -25.49 11.04 -21.94
C ALA A 3 -23.97 11.37 -21.90
N ARG A 4 -23.40 11.79 -23.04
CA ARG A 4 -21.97 12.17 -23.11
C ARG A 4 -21.69 13.56 -22.57
N GLN A 5 -22.66 14.48 -22.70
CA GLN A 5 -22.57 15.83 -22.15
C GLN A 5 -22.77 15.83 -20.65
N THR A 6 -23.71 15.03 -20.13
CA THR A 6 -23.91 14.86 -18.68
C THR A 6 -22.72 14.18 -18.02
N ALA A 7 -22.09 13.18 -18.65
CA ALA A 7 -20.87 12.56 -18.14
C ALA A 7 -19.65 13.52 -18.10
N ARG A 8 -19.52 14.42 -19.10
CA ARG A 8 -18.50 15.48 -19.10
C ARG A 8 -18.79 16.56 -18.06
N ALA A 9 -20.06 16.94 -17.89
CA ALA A 9 -20.49 17.90 -16.88
C ALA A 9 -20.28 17.34 -15.46
N LEU A 10 -20.55 16.05 -15.22
CA LEU A 10 -20.27 15.36 -13.95
C LEU A 10 -18.76 15.28 -13.66
N ARG A 11 -17.94 15.00 -14.67
CA ARG A 11 -16.47 15.02 -14.54
C ARG A 11 -15.94 16.40 -14.12
N ASN A 12 -16.54 17.47 -14.65
CA ASN A 12 -16.15 18.84 -14.32
C ASN A 12 -16.71 19.34 -12.98
N THR A 13 -17.81 18.76 -12.48
CA THR A 13 -18.37 19.07 -11.14
C THR A 13 -17.75 18.24 -10.02
N GLN A 14 -17.04 17.17 -10.35
CA GLN A 14 -16.24 16.41 -9.39
C GLN A 14 -14.87 17.04 -9.10
N THR A 15 -14.66 18.33 -9.39
CA THR A 15 -13.67 19.14 -8.67
C THR A 15 -14.27 19.50 -7.32
N ARG A 16 -14.32 18.53 -6.39
CA ARG A 16 -14.53 18.84 -4.97
C ARG A 16 -13.50 19.91 -4.60
N SER A 17 -13.96 21.04 -4.06
CA SER A 17 -13.06 22.00 -3.44
C SER A 17 -12.24 21.24 -2.41
N ILE A 18 -10.95 21.07 -2.69
CA ILE A 18 -10.01 20.55 -1.72
C ILE A 18 -9.98 21.64 -0.65
N SER A 19 -10.67 21.35 0.45
CA SER A 19 -10.69 22.17 1.63
C SER A 19 -9.28 22.68 1.94
N GLY A 20 -9.08 24.01 1.93
CA GLY A 20 -7.83 24.68 2.28
C GLY A 20 -7.46 24.57 3.76
N LEU A 21 -7.94 23.53 4.45
CA LEU A 21 -7.68 23.24 5.86
C LEU A 21 -6.23 22.78 6.11
N VAL A 22 -5.45 22.53 5.05
CA VAL A 22 -4.03 22.19 5.15
C VAL A 22 -3.29 22.88 4.01
N GLU A 23 -2.34 23.76 4.36
CA GLU A 23 -1.45 24.50 3.46
C GLU A 23 -0.36 23.57 2.87
N LYS A 24 -0.77 22.41 2.33
CA LYS A 24 0.12 21.47 1.66
C LYS A 24 -0.24 21.39 0.18
N PRO A 25 0.75 21.38 -0.72
CA PRO A 25 0.50 21.21 -2.14
C PRO A 25 -0.21 19.87 -2.39
N SER A 26 -1.24 19.90 -3.23
CA SER A 26 -1.97 18.70 -3.62
C SER A 26 -1.12 17.81 -4.53
N THR A 27 -0.87 16.57 -4.11
CA THR A 27 -0.11 15.55 -4.87
C THR A 27 -1.02 14.60 -5.65
N VAL A 28 -2.32 14.92 -5.76
CA VAL A 28 -3.33 14.03 -6.36
C VAL A 28 -3.04 13.78 -7.83
N THR A 29 -2.78 14.83 -8.62
CA THR A 29 -2.52 14.71 -10.06
C THR A 29 -1.23 13.94 -10.35
N GLU A 30 -0.18 14.17 -9.57
CA GLU A 30 1.09 13.45 -9.67
C GLU A 30 0.91 11.97 -9.34
N SER A 31 0.14 11.68 -8.29
CA SER A 31 -0.20 10.30 -7.92
C SER A 31 -1.01 9.62 -9.03
N GLN A 32 -2.02 10.29 -9.60
CA GLN A 32 -2.79 9.74 -10.72
C GLN A 32 -1.90 9.40 -11.91
N LYS A 33 -0.97 10.30 -12.28
CA LYS A 33 0.00 10.04 -13.33
C LYS A 33 0.84 8.80 -13.01
N LEU A 34 1.42 8.73 -11.81
CA LEU A 34 2.23 7.59 -11.36
C LEU A 34 1.46 6.26 -11.45
N PHE A 35 0.20 6.22 -10.99
CA PHE A 35 -0.59 5.00 -10.98
C PHE A 35 -1.07 4.57 -12.37
N LEU A 36 -1.23 5.50 -13.31
CA LEU A 36 -1.68 5.20 -14.66
C LEU A 36 -0.54 4.88 -15.64
N THR A 37 0.65 5.47 -15.45
CA THR A 37 1.78 5.33 -16.39
C THR A 37 2.81 4.29 -15.97
N SER A 38 2.82 3.87 -14.70
CA SER A 38 3.79 2.89 -14.21
C SER A 38 3.39 1.46 -14.58
N HIS A 39 4.33 0.70 -15.15
CA HIS A 39 4.20 -0.73 -15.42
C HIS A 39 4.49 -1.63 -14.20
N LYS A 40 4.83 -1.05 -13.04
CA LYS A 40 5.05 -1.81 -11.80
C LYS A 40 3.71 -2.31 -11.24
N PRO A 41 3.69 -3.44 -10.49
CA PRO A 41 2.51 -3.87 -9.74
C PRO A 41 2.02 -2.78 -8.80
N THR A 42 0.71 -2.67 -8.59
CA THR A 42 0.07 -1.58 -7.82
C THR A 42 0.67 -1.39 -6.43
N TYR A 43 1.08 -2.47 -5.76
CA TYR A 43 1.67 -2.47 -4.42
C TYR A 43 3.18 -2.11 -4.39
N LEU A 44 3.80 -1.77 -5.53
CA LEU A 44 5.21 -1.38 -5.64
C LEU A 44 5.42 -0.12 -6.52
N LYS A 45 4.36 0.66 -6.74
CA LYS A 45 4.42 1.78 -7.70
C LYS A 45 5.23 2.95 -7.16
N ARG A 46 5.13 3.26 -5.88
CA ARG A 46 5.98 4.27 -5.23
C ARG A 46 7.30 3.65 -4.80
N ASP A 47 8.35 4.46 -4.76
CA ASP A 47 9.66 3.96 -4.32
C ASP A 47 9.69 3.62 -2.82
N SER A 48 8.86 4.30 -2.01
CA SER A 48 8.62 3.96 -0.61
C SER A 48 8.01 2.57 -0.42
N ASP A 49 7.23 2.10 -1.39
CA ASP A 49 6.50 0.82 -1.29
C ASP A 49 7.47 -0.37 -1.23
N LYS A 50 8.66 -0.24 -1.82
CA LYS A 50 9.69 -1.28 -1.76
C LYS A 50 10.16 -1.53 -0.33
N VAL A 51 10.44 -0.45 0.40
CA VAL A 51 10.93 -0.55 1.78
C VAL A 51 9.84 -1.17 2.67
N LEU A 52 8.59 -0.75 2.49
CA LEU A 52 7.45 -1.33 3.21
C LEU A 52 7.25 -2.81 2.86
N PHE A 53 7.31 -3.17 1.58
CA PHE A 53 7.13 -4.53 1.11
C PHE A 53 8.21 -5.47 1.65
N PHE A 54 9.48 -5.11 1.50
CA PHE A 54 10.59 -5.93 2.00
C PHE A 54 10.65 -5.96 3.53
N GLY A 55 10.27 -4.87 4.21
CA GLY A 55 10.13 -4.87 5.66
C GLY A 55 9.05 -5.86 6.13
N LEU A 56 7.89 -5.85 5.49
CA LEU A 56 6.81 -6.81 5.78
C LEU A 56 7.24 -8.25 5.50
N LEU A 57 7.87 -8.49 4.35
CA LEU A 57 8.36 -9.82 3.96
C LEU A 57 9.41 -10.33 4.96
N GLY A 58 10.33 -9.47 5.39
CA GLY A 58 11.34 -9.80 6.39
C GLY A 58 10.73 -10.14 7.76
N GLY A 59 9.76 -9.34 8.22
CA GLY A 59 9.03 -9.62 9.46
C GLY A 59 8.27 -10.94 9.42
N LEU A 60 7.62 -11.25 8.29
CA LEU A 60 6.92 -12.52 8.09
C LEU A 60 7.86 -13.71 8.07
N ALA A 61 8.99 -13.61 7.35
CA ALA A 61 10.01 -14.67 7.33
C ALA A 61 10.58 -14.92 8.73
N PHE A 62 10.89 -13.86 9.48
CA PHE A 62 11.34 -13.98 10.86
C PHE A 62 10.29 -14.67 11.75
N GLY A 63 9.01 -14.25 11.66
CA GLY A 63 7.92 -14.89 12.37
C GLY A 63 7.77 -16.38 12.04
N ALA A 64 7.88 -16.75 10.76
CA ALA A 64 7.81 -18.13 10.31
C ALA A 64 8.95 -19.00 10.88
N VAL A 65 10.19 -18.48 10.90
CA VAL A 65 11.33 -19.18 11.51
C VAL A 65 11.10 -19.40 13.00
N GLN A 66 10.61 -18.39 13.71
CA GLN A 66 10.31 -18.50 15.13
C GLN A 66 9.18 -19.48 15.42
N TRP A 67 8.16 -19.52 14.55
CA TRP A 67 7.09 -20.51 14.64
C TRP A 67 7.61 -21.94 14.47
N ILE A 68 8.38 -22.21 13.40
CA ILE A 68 8.99 -23.53 13.17
C ILE A 68 9.89 -23.94 14.34
N ARG A 69 10.73 -23.03 14.83
CA ARG A 69 11.56 -23.28 16.01
C ARG A 69 10.71 -23.62 17.24
N GLY A 70 9.59 -22.92 17.44
CA GLY A 70 8.63 -23.20 18.50
C GLY A 70 8.09 -24.61 18.42
N GLU A 71 7.62 -25.04 17.24
CA GLU A 71 7.11 -26.40 17.00
C GLU A 71 8.17 -27.47 17.29
N ILE A 72 9.41 -27.26 16.84
CA ILE A 72 10.52 -28.18 17.11
C ILE A 72 10.74 -28.31 18.62
N ASN A 73 10.91 -27.18 19.32
CA ASN A 73 11.13 -27.18 20.77
C ASN A 73 9.98 -27.84 21.55
N MET A 74 8.74 -27.65 21.11
CA MET A 74 7.57 -28.33 21.70
C MET A 74 7.62 -29.83 21.46
N SER A 75 7.98 -30.27 20.25
CA SER A 75 8.07 -31.70 19.89
C SER A 75 9.21 -32.44 20.60
N THR A 76 10.34 -31.77 20.85
CA THR A 76 11.51 -32.35 21.51
C THR A 76 11.55 -32.09 23.02
N GLY A 77 10.60 -31.31 23.54
CA GLY A 77 10.55 -30.93 24.96
C GLY A 77 11.71 -30.04 25.43
N THR A 78 12.43 -29.40 24.51
CA THR A 78 13.65 -28.60 24.77
C THR A 78 13.35 -27.11 24.93
N GLY A 79 14.27 -26.35 25.55
CA GLY A 79 14.16 -24.89 25.65
C GLY A 79 13.18 -24.39 26.72
N LYS A 80 12.83 -25.22 27.70
CA LYS A 80 12.11 -24.80 28.90
C LYS A 80 13.01 -23.93 29.77
N LYS A 81 12.42 -22.94 30.42
CA LYS A 81 13.11 -22.18 31.47
C LYS A 81 13.18 -23.08 32.70
N GLU A 82 14.37 -23.21 33.30
CA GLU A 82 14.55 -23.85 34.60
C GLU A 82 13.74 -23.12 35.69
#